data_AF-A0A967P5P5-F1
#
_entry.id   AF-A0A967P5P5-F1
#
_cell.length_a   1.000
_cell.length_b   1.000
_cell.length_c   1.000
_cell.angle_alpha   90.00
_cell.angle_beta   90.00
_cell.angle_gamma   90.00
#
_symmetry.space_group_name_H-M   'P 1'
#
loop_
_entity.id
_entity.type
_entity.pdbx_description
1 polymer ?
#
loop_
_entity_poly.entity_id
_entity_poly.type
_entity_poly.pdbx_seq_one_letter_code
_entity_poly.pdbx_strand_id
1 'polypeptide(L)'
;FVAATQMACATTHTRITTSFCNNLFRSPVEFAQAALSLQAASDGRFEAGLGAGWLQDEIEAMGDVYPSGPERVSRYVEALTVVRS
;
A
#
# COMPACT_ATOMS: atom_id res chain seq x y z
N PHE A 1 -2.84 -6.84 3.38
CA PHE A 1 -3.94 -6.24 4.18
C PHE A 1 -4.63 -7.21 5.13
N VAL A 2 -4.42 -8.53 5.04
CA VAL A 2 -5.08 -9.53 5.91
C VAL A 2 -5.07 -9.17 7.39
N ALA A 3 -3.91 -8.85 7.97
CA ALA A 3 -3.81 -8.48 9.39
C ALA A 3 -4.60 -7.19 9.72
N ALA A 4 -4.55 -6.18 8.87
CA ALA A 4 -5.31 -4.94 9.05
C ALA A 4 -6.83 -5.19 8.95
N THR A 5 -7.27 -6.08 8.07
CA THR A 5 -8.67 -6.54 8.00
C THR A 5 -9.09 -7.24 9.29
N GLN A 6 -8.26 -8.14 9.82
CA GLN A 6 -8.54 -8.81 11.09
C GLN A 6 -8.68 -7.80 12.25
N MET A 7 -7.81 -6.79 12.31
CA MET A 7 -7.91 -5.71 13.29
C MET A 7 -9.19 -4.87 13.09
N ALA A 8 -9.54 -4.57 11.84
CA ALA A 8 -10.76 -3.83 11.51
C ALA A 8 -12.01 -4.57 11.98
N CYS A 9 -12.10 -5.88 11.74
CA CYS A 9 -13.23 -6.70 12.18
C CYS A 9 -13.29 -6.90 13.70
N ALA A 10 -12.14 -6.86 14.38
CA ALA A 10 -12.05 -7.02 15.83
C ALA A 10 -12.26 -5.72 16.62
N THR A 11 -12.42 -4.58 15.94
CA THR A 11 -12.56 -3.25 16.56
C THR A 11 -13.73 -2.48 15.96
N THR A 12 -14.33 -1.56 16.72
CA THR A 12 -15.49 -0.78 16.26
C THR A 12 -15.23 0.73 16.16
N HIS A 13 -14.20 1.24 16.84
CA HIS A 13 -13.92 2.68 16.92
C HIS A 13 -12.48 3.06 16.54
N THR A 14 -11.54 2.12 16.66
CA THR A 14 -10.11 2.37 16.41
C THR A 14 -9.85 2.64 14.93
N ARG A 15 -9.09 3.69 14.62
CA ARG A 15 -8.57 3.91 13.26
C ARG A 15 -7.50 2.88 12.95
N ILE A 16 -7.57 2.29 11.75
CA ILE A 16 -6.58 1.32 11.29
C ILE A 16 -5.77 1.97 10.20
N THR A 17 -4.46 1.85 10.24
CA THR A 17 -3.58 2.37 9.20
C THR A 17 -2.42 1.42 8.95
N THR A 18 -1.82 1.53 7.78
CA THR A 18 -0.52 0.91 7.48
C THR A 18 0.55 1.98 7.56
N SER A 19 1.70 1.69 8.17
CA SER A 19 2.85 2.62 8.17
C SER A 19 3.16 3.08 6.75
N PHE A 20 3.36 2.12 5.84
CA PHE A 20 3.36 2.33 4.40
C PHE A 20 3.30 0.95 3.72
N CYS A 21 2.62 0.86 2.59
CA CYS A 21 2.81 -0.24 1.66
C CYS A 21 3.86 0.15 0.62
N ASN A 22 4.77 -0.77 0.30
CA ASN A 22 5.76 -0.55 -0.73
C ASN A 22 5.12 -0.64 -2.12
N ASN A 23 5.15 0.47 -2.87
CA ASN A 23 4.61 0.55 -4.22
C ASN A 23 5.30 -0.36 -5.24
N LEU A 24 6.50 -0.86 -4.93
CA LEU A 24 7.27 -1.70 -5.85
C LEU A 24 6.84 -3.19 -5.84
N PHE A 25 6.00 -3.62 -4.90
CA PHE A 25 5.63 -5.04 -4.76
C PHE A 25 4.39 -5.46 -5.57
N ARG A 26 3.56 -4.51 -5.99
CA ARG A 26 2.25 -4.82 -6.61
C ARG A 26 1.77 -3.66 -7.45
N SER A 27 0.82 -3.93 -8.35
CA SER A 27 0.20 -2.89 -9.15
C SER A 27 -0.51 -1.85 -8.27
N PRO A 28 -0.49 -0.56 -8.62
CA PRO A 28 -1.26 0.46 -7.91
C PRO A 28 -2.78 0.19 -7.97
N VAL A 29 -3.25 -0.50 -9.01
CA VAL A 29 -4.66 -0.92 -9.12
C VAL A 29 -5.01 -1.96 -8.05
N GLU A 30 -4.15 -2.96 -7.86
CA GLU A 30 -4.35 -3.99 -6.83
C GLU A 30 -4.29 -3.38 -5.43
N PHE A 31 -3.39 -2.41 -5.21
CA PHE A 31 -3.36 -1.63 -3.97
C PHE A 31 -4.70 -0.91 -3.73
N ALA A 32 -5.19 -0.17 -4.73
CA ALA A 32 -6.42 0.61 -4.62
C ALA A 32 -7.64 -0.28 -4.33
N GLN A 33 -7.80 -1.38 -5.08
CA GLN A 33 -8.90 -2.33 -4.87
C GLN A 33 -8.91 -2.92 -3.46
N ALA A 34 -7.74 -3.33 -2.97
CA ALA A 34 -7.63 -3.92 -1.65
C ALA A 34 -7.78 -2.88 -0.52
N ALA A 35 -7.33 -1.63 -0.74
CA ALA A 35 -7.55 -0.52 0.18
C ALA A 35 -9.05 -0.15 0.28
N LEU A 36 -9.76 -0.09 -0.85
CA LEU A 36 -11.22 0.14 -0.89
C LEU A 36 -12.00 -0.97 -0.18
N SER A 37 -11.60 -2.23 -0.38
CA SER A 37 -12.22 -3.38 0.28
C SER A 37 -12.05 -3.29 1.81
N LEU A 38 -10.86 -2.90 2.27
CA LEU A 38 -10.60 -2.70 3.70
C LEU A 38 -11.31 -1.45 4.25
N GLN A 39 -11.44 -0.40 3.44
CA GLN A 39 -12.20 0.79 3.83
C GLN A 39 -13.67 0.45 4.09
N ALA A 40 -14.26 -0.39 3.24
CA ALA A 40 -15.61 -0.92 3.48
C ALA A 40 -15.66 -1.84 4.71
N ALA A 41 -14.73 -2.80 4.84
CA ALA A 41 -14.70 -3.74 5.96
C ALA A 41 -14.43 -3.08 7.34
N SER A 42 -13.90 -1.86 7.35
CA SER A 42 -13.62 -1.09 8.56
C SER A 42 -14.65 -0.01 8.86
N ASP A 43 -15.78 0.04 8.15
CA ASP A 43 -16.77 1.13 8.26
C ASP A 43 -16.15 2.52 8.13
N GLY A 44 -15.22 2.67 7.17
CA GLY A 44 -14.58 3.95 6.86
C GLY A 44 -13.42 4.34 7.77
N ARG A 45 -12.97 3.46 8.68
CA ARG A 45 -11.91 3.74 9.66
C ARG A 45 -10.49 3.48 9.16
N PHE A 46 -10.32 3.01 7.92
CA PHE A 46 -9.01 2.68 7.37
C PHE A 46 -8.34 3.88 6.68
N GLU A 47 -7.06 4.07 6.97
CA GLU A 47 -6.17 4.99 6.25
C GLU A 47 -5.10 4.19 5.51
N ALA A 48 -5.07 4.34 4.19
CA ALA A 48 -4.08 3.66 3.37
C ALA A 48 -2.76 4.44 3.37
N GLY A 49 -1.68 3.76 3.76
CA GLY A 49 -0.30 4.27 3.61
C GLY A 49 0.35 3.69 2.36
N LEU A 50 0.94 4.53 1.52
CA LEU A 50 1.71 4.13 0.33
C LEU A 50 3.09 4.81 0.37
N GLY A 51 4.14 4.08 0.03
CA GLY A 51 5.51 4.59 -0.02
C GLY A 51 6.25 4.15 -1.28
N ALA A 52 7.30 4.88 -1.63
CA ALA A 52 8.08 4.68 -2.86
C ALA A 52 8.99 3.43 -2.86
N GLY A 53 9.09 2.72 -1.74
CA GLY A 53 10.06 1.65 -1.54
C GLY A 53 11.47 2.19 -1.28
N TRP A 54 12.21 1.55 -0.36
CA TRP A 54 13.52 2.06 0.07
C TRP A 54 14.57 0.97 0.23
N LEU A 55 14.20 -0.23 0.68
CA LEU A 55 15.16 -1.30 0.95
C LEU A 55 15.40 -2.15 -0.30
N GLN A 56 16.63 -2.10 -0.82
CA GLN A 56 17.04 -2.81 -2.04
C GLN A 56 16.93 -4.33 -1.89
N ASP A 57 17.42 -4.85 -0.77
CA ASP A 57 17.44 -6.29 -0.46
C ASP A 57 16.05 -6.93 -0.54
N GLU A 58 14.98 -6.22 -0.16
CA GLU A 58 13.61 -6.74 -0.26
C GLU A 58 13.15 -6.93 -1.71
N ILE A 59 13.57 -6.02 -2.61
CA ILE A 59 13.19 -6.04 -4.01
C ILE A 59 13.99 -7.11 -4.75
N GLU A 60 15.28 -7.21 -4.48
CA GLU A 60 16.15 -8.23 -5.05
C GLU A 60 15.76 -9.64 -4.57
N ALA A 61 15.38 -9.79 -3.29
CA ALA A 61 14.87 -11.06 -2.76
C ALA A 61 13.56 -11.51 -3.40
N MET A 62 12.75 -10.59 -3.91
CA MET A 62 11.55 -10.88 -4.71
C MET A 62 11.90 -11.31 -6.15
N GLY A 63 13.17 -11.18 -6.56
CA GLY A 63 13.65 -11.45 -7.90
C GLY A 63 13.51 -10.26 -8.86
N ASP A 64 13.21 -9.07 -8.34
CA ASP A 64 13.01 -7.86 -9.12
C ASP A 64 14.24 -6.94 -9.11
N VAL A 65 14.33 -6.08 -10.12
CA VAL A 65 15.39 -5.07 -10.21
C VAL A 65 15.04 -3.86 -9.36
N TYR A 66 15.90 -3.54 -8.40
CA TYR A 66 15.76 -2.32 -7.60
C TYR A 66 15.92 -1.06 -8.48
N PRO A 67 14.88 -0.23 -8.65
CA PRO A 67 14.96 0.91 -9.56
C PRO A 67 15.85 2.03 -9.01
N SER A 68 16.35 2.89 -9.88
CA SER A 68 17.09 4.10 -9.49
C SER A 68 16.23 5.06 -8.66
N GLY A 69 16.87 5.96 -7.91
CA GLY A 69 16.16 6.97 -7.10
C GLY A 69 15.11 7.78 -7.88
N PRO A 70 15.47 8.41 -9.02
CA PRO A 70 14.51 9.16 -9.84
C PRO A 70 13.36 8.28 -10.36
N GLU A 71 13.66 7.04 -10.74
CA GLU A 71 12.63 6.12 -11.24
C GLU A 71 11.64 5.71 -10.15
N ARG A 72 12.11 5.43 -8.92
CA ARG A 72 11.23 5.15 -7.79
C ARG A 72 10.28 6.31 -7.49
N VAL A 73 10.79 7.55 -7.53
CA VAL A 73 9.94 8.75 -7.36
C VAL A 73 8.90 8.84 -8.46
N SER A 74 9.28 8.63 -9.72
CA SER A 74 8.34 8.65 -10.85
C SER A 74 7.24 7.59 -10.71
N ARG A 75 7.62 6.33 -10.41
CA ARG A 75 6.67 5.22 -10.19
C ARG A 75 5.74 5.51 -9.00
N TYR A 76 6.24 6.14 -7.94
CA TYR A 76 5.43 6.53 -6.79
C TYR A 76 4.41 7.61 -7.13
N VAL A 77 4.80 8.64 -7.90
CA VAL A 77 3.87 9.69 -8.36
C VAL A 77 2.77 9.14 -9.26
N GLU A 78 3.12 8.23 -10.17
CA GLU A 78 2.15 7.51 -11.01
C GLU A 78 1.17 6.72 -10.15
N ALA A 79 1.69 5.91 -9.21
CA ALA A 79 0.85 5.13 -8.31
C ALA A 79 -0.09 6.00 -7.47
N LEU A 80 0.39 7.12 -6.93
CA LEU A 80 -0.47 8.09 -6.23
C LEU A 80 -1.58 8.65 -7.12
N THR A 81 -1.33 8.80 -8.41
CA THR A 81 -2.33 9.27 -9.37
C THR A 81 -3.40 8.21 -9.60
N VAL A 82 -3.00 6.96 -9.82
CA VAL A 82 -3.92 5.81 -10.00
C VAL A 82 -4.73 5.51 -8.74
N VAL A 83 -4.11 5.60 -7.56
CA VAL A 83 -4.78 5.27 -6.29
C VAL A 83 -5.80 6.34 -5.88
N ARG A 84 -5.61 7.58 -6.33
CA ARG A 84 -6.48 8.72 -5.99
C ARG A 84 -7.64 8.93 -6.98
N SER A 85 -7.50 8.45 -8.22
CA SER A 85 -8.52 8.61 -9.29
C SER A 85 -9.79 7.82 -9.00
#